data_AF-F9PQI6-F1
#
_entry.id   AF-F9PQI6-F1
#
_cell.length_a   1.000
_cell.length_b   1.000
_cell.length_c   1.000
_cell.angle_alpha   90.00
_cell.angle_beta   90.00
_cell.angle_gamma   90.00
#
_symmetry.space_group_name_H-M   'P 1'
#
loop_
_entity.id
_entity.type
_entity.pdbx_description
1 polymer ?
#
loop_
_entity_poly.entity_id
_entity_poly.type
_entity_poly.pdbx_seq_one_letter_code
_entity_poly.pdbx_strand_id
1 'polypeptide(L)' 'MKKGFLMVVSGPSGVGKGTICDILLRDNKDIKYSISATSRNKRPNEEHGKNYFLFQMMSLKR' A
#
# COMPACT_ATOMS: atom_id res chain seq x y z
N MET A 1 -15.66 -8.42 -20.82
CA MET A 1 -15.40 -7.86 -19.47
C MET A 1 -14.56 -6.60 -19.61
N LYS A 2 -14.94 -5.49 -18.97
CA LYS A 2 -14.07 -4.29 -18.89
C LYS A 2 -12.99 -4.52 -17.84
N LYS A 3 -11.74 -4.16 -18.14
CA LYS A 3 -10.64 -4.18 -17.17
C LYS A 3 -10.86 -3.07 -16.14
N GLY A 4 -10.45 -3.31 -14.89
CA GLY A 4 -10.43 -2.28 -13.85
C GLY A 4 -9.47 -1.14 -14.20
N PHE A 5 -9.68 0.02 -13.60
CA PHE A 5 -8.80 1.18 -13.75
C PHE A 5 -7.64 1.09 -12.76
N LEU A 6 -6.41 1.09 -13.26
CA LEU A 6 -5.20 1.15 -12.42
C LEU A 6 -4.84 2.61 -12.15
N MET A 7 -4.93 3.03 -10.89
CA MET A 7 -4.55 4.36 -10.42
C MET A 7 -3.18 4.30 -9.72
N VAL A 8 -2.27 5.23 -10.06
CA VAL A 8 -0.96 5.37 -9.41
C VAL A 8 -0.84 6.77 -8.83
N VAL A 9 -0.61 6.86 -7.51
CA VAL A 9 -0.37 8.12 -6.80
C VAL A 9 1.09 8.15 -6.35
N SER A 10 1.87 9.13 -6.85
CA SER A 10 3.31 9.26 -6.60
C SER A 10 3.71 10.70 -6.23
N GLY A 11 4.93 10.88 -5.70
CA GLY A 11 5.42 12.19 -5.23
C GLY A 11 6.38 12.08 -4.03
N PRO A 12 7.08 13.16 -3.65
CA PRO A 12 8.09 13.17 -2.58
C PRO A 12 7.56 12.75 -1.20
N SER A 13 8.45 12.40 -0.28
CA SER A 13 8.06 12.19 1.13
C SER A 13 7.47 13.47 1.72
N GLY A 14 6.42 13.36 2.55
CA GLY A 14 5.77 14.51 3.19
C GLY A 14 4.70 15.24 2.38
N VAL A 15 4.52 14.95 1.08
CA VAL A 15 3.52 15.65 0.23
C VAL A 15 2.06 15.25 0.48
N GLY A 16 1.78 14.32 1.40
CA GLY A 16 0.41 13.93 1.76
C GLY A 16 -0.23 12.80 0.91
N LYS A 17 0.55 12.03 0.15
CA LYS A 17 0.04 10.89 -0.65
C LYS A 17 -0.80 9.89 0.16
N GLY A 18 -0.32 9.53 1.36
CA GLY A 18 -1.02 8.60 2.25
C GLY A 18 -2.40 9.14 2.63
N THR A 19 -2.48 10.42 3.00
CA THR A 19 -3.74 11.11 3.34
C THR A 19 -4.74 11.06 2.18
N ILE A 20 -4.32 11.31 0.95
CA ILE A 20 -5.21 11.23 -0.22
C ILE A 20 -5.68 9.79 -0.44
N CYS A 21 -4.77 8.81 -0.36
CA CYS A 21 -5.13 7.39 -0.50
C CYS A 21 -6.16 6.96 0.57
N ASP A 22 -5.98 7.39 1.82
CA ASP A 22 -6.88 7.06 2.94
C ASP A 22 -8.28 7.64 2.72
N ILE A 23 -8.38 8.88 2.25
CA ILE A 23 -9.66 9.52 1.91
C ILE A 23 -10.35 8.79 0.76
N LEU A 24 -9.62 8.47 -0.32
CA LEU A 24 -10.16 7.74 -1.47
C LEU A 24 -10.72 6.37 -1.08
N LEU A 25 -10.01 5.62 -0.23
CA LEU A 25 -10.43 4.29 0.22
C LEU A 25 -11.61 4.36 1.19
N ARG A 26 -11.70 5.42 2.00
CA ARG A 26 -12.83 5.63 2.91
C ARG A 26 -14.11 5.97 2.15
N ASP A 27 -14.01 6.85 1.17
CA ASP A 27 -15.15 7.43 0.49
C ASP A 27 -15.65 6.57 -0.70
N ASN A 28 -14.83 5.61 -1.18
CA ASN A 28 -15.20 4.72 -2.29
C ASN A 28 -14.81 3.25 -2.05
N LYS A 29 -15.81 2.39 -1.83
CA LYS A 29 -15.64 0.95 -1.55
C LYS A 29 -15.21 0.11 -2.77
N ASP A 30 -15.35 0.65 -3.97
CA ASP A 30 -14.95 -0.02 -5.22
C ASP A 30 -13.44 0.12 -5.47
N ILE A 31 -12.77 1.04 -4.77
CA ILE A 31 -11.31 1.17 -4.82
C ILE A 31 -10.69 0.11 -3.91
N LYS A 32 -9.74 -0.65 -4.47
CA LYS A 32 -8.91 -1.60 -3.72
C LYS A 32 -7.49 -1.08 -3.65
N TYR A 33 -6.93 -1.09 -2.44
CA TYR A 33 -5.52 -0.73 -2.24
C TYR A 33 -4.63 -1.95 -2.44
N SER A 34 -3.54 -1.77 -3.20
CA SER A 34 -2.52 -2.80 -3.36
C SER A 34 -1.49 -2.68 -2.25
N ILE A 35 -1.51 -3.64 -1.32
CA ILE A 35 -0.55 -3.69 -0.21
C ILE A 35 0.75 -4.30 -0.72
N SER A 36 1.83 -3.53 -0.65
CA SER A 36 3.15 -3.96 -1.09
C SER A 36 3.80 -4.92 -0.10
N ALA A 37 4.73 -5.74 -0.59
CA ALA A 37 5.58 -6.59 0.24
C ALA A 37 6.93 -5.90 0.51
N THR A 38 7.52 -6.09 1.69
CA THR A 38 8.83 -5.53 2.04
C THR A 38 9.61 -6.44 2.99
N SER A 39 10.94 -6.40 2.88
CA SER A 39 11.88 -7.13 3.73
C SER A 39 12.40 -6.33 4.92
N ARG A 40 12.04 -5.04 5.03
CA ARG A 40 12.44 -4.22 6.17
C ARG A 40 11.69 -4.64 7.43
N ASN A 41 12.27 -4.31 8.58
CA ASN A 41 11.60 -4.49 9.86
C ASN A 41 10.34 -3.61 9.97
N LYS A 42 9.35 -4.17 10.69
CA LYS A 42 8.10 -3.49 11.06
C LYS A 42 8.40 -2.27 11.92
N ARG A 43 7.77 -1.13 11.64
CA ARG A 43 7.75 0.02 12.57
C ARG A 43 6.72 -0.23 13.69
N PRO A 44 6.82 0.42 14.86
CA PRO A 44 5.93 0.14 16.00
C PRO A 44 4.43 0.14 15.66
N ASN A 45 3.99 1.03 14.76
CA ASN A 45 2.58 1.22 14.42
C ASN A 45 2.14 0.54 13.12
N GLU A 46 2.97 -0.33 12.55
CA GLU A 46 2.62 -1.05 11.33
C GLU A 46 2.02 -2.43 11.62
N GLU A 47 1.12 -2.86 10.75
CA GLU A 47 0.43 -4.14 10.83
C GLU A 47 0.66 -4.94 9.53
N HIS A 48 1.05 -6.21 9.70
CA HIS A 48 1.29 -7.13 8.58
C HIS A 48 -0.02 -7.35 7.81
N GLY A 49 0.02 -7.24 6.48
CA GLY A 49 -1.17 -7.42 5.63
C GLY A 49 -2.14 -6.24 5.66
N LYS A 50 -1.75 -5.12 6.28
CA LYS A 50 -2.49 -3.86 6.24
C LYS A 50 -1.64 -2.72 5.68
N ASN A 51 -0.48 -2.46 6.29
CA ASN A 51 0.46 -1.46 5.78
C ASN A 51 1.38 -2.06 4.72
N TYR A 52 1.95 -3.22 5.04
CA TYR A 52 2.82 -4.01 4.18
C TYR A 52 2.66 -5.49 4.50
N PHE A 53 2.90 -6.36 3.53
CA PHE A 53 3.29 -7.73 3.83
C PHE A 53 4.77 -7.74 4.22
N LEU A 54 5.04 -8.05 5.49
CA LEU A 54 6.39 -8.06 6.06
C LEU A 54 6.95 -9.47 5.93
N PHE A 55 8.06 -9.62 5.19
CA PHE A 55 8.74 -10.88 4.98
C PHE A 55 10.21 -10.79 5.40
N GLN A 56 10.89 -11.92 5.58
CA GLN A 56 12.34 -11.91 5.63
C GLN A 56 12.92 -11.68 4.22
N MET A 57 14.09 -11.06 4.15
CA MET A 57 14.76 -10.77 2.87
C MET A 57 14.99 -12.00 1.99
N MET A 58 15.20 -13.17 2.62
CA MET A 58 15.37 -14.42 1.91
C MET A 58 14.08 -14.90 1.22
N SER A 59 12.92 -14.55 1.78
CA SER A 59 11.58 -14.90 1.26
C SER A 59 11.07 -13.95 0.18
N LEU A 60 11.66 -12.77 0.02
CA LEU A 60 11.24 -11.80 -1.01
C LEU A 60 11.95 -12.02 -2.37
N LYS A 61 12.82 -13.04 -2.46
CA LYS A 61 13.49 -13.42 -3.70
C LYS A 61 12.49 -14.16 -4.61
N ARG A 62 12.45 -13.76 -5.87
CA ARG A 62 11.63 -14.37 -6.93
C ARG A 62 11.92 -15.85 -7.11
#